data_AF-A0A9N9QZF4-F1
#
_entry.id   AF-A0A9N9QZF4-F1
#
_cell.length_a   1.000
_cell.length_b   1.000
_cell.length_c   1.000
_cell.angle_alpha   90.00
_cell.angle_beta   90.00
_cell.angle_gamma   90.00
#
_symmetry.space_group_name_H-M   'P 1'
#
loop_
_entity.id
_entity.type
_entity.pdbx_description
1 polymer ?
#
loop_
_entity_poly.entity_id
_entity_poly.type
_entity_poly.pdbx_seq_one_letter_code
_entity_poly.pdbx_strand_id
1 'polypeptide(L)'
;MATNYAKYAQLINASTNYARRMKRLSNRIFGEVAIPTNSKSMKVVKIFSQRPLHTNEEIIHYYPRHVETHALMLKLREYGLYRDEHQDFKDEMKRLRELRGKVKVWRRKLDEKKE
;
A
#
# COMPACT_ATOMS: atom_id res chain seq x y z
N MET A 1 -5.18 10.70 -52.40
CA MET A 1 -6.06 11.86 -52.12
C MET A 1 -6.19 12.00 -50.61
N ALA A 2 -5.82 13.14 -50.03
CA ALA A 2 -6.11 13.39 -48.61
C ALA A 2 -7.64 13.52 -48.47
N THR A 3 -8.26 12.64 -47.69
CA THR A 3 -9.70 12.68 -47.44
C THR A 3 -10.06 13.99 -46.73
N ASN A 4 -11.25 14.53 -46.98
CA ASN A 4 -11.72 15.79 -46.35
C ASN A 4 -11.63 15.76 -44.82
N TYR A 5 -11.68 14.58 -44.20
CA TYR A 5 -11.47 14.37 -42.77
C TYR A 5 -10.10 14.88 -42.27
N ALA A 6 -9.02 14.62 -43.02
CA ALA A 6 -7.68 15.06 -42.65
C ALA A 6 -7.59 16.59 -42.58
N LYS A 7 -8.29 17.29 -43.48
CA LYS A 7 -8.39 18.75 -43.48
C LYS A 7 -9.08 19.28 -42.22
N TYR A 8 -10.17 18.65 -41.78
CA TYR A 8 -10.87 19.03 -40.55
C TYR A 8 -10.07 18.72 -39.29
N ALA A 9 -9.33 17.61 -39.25
CA ALA A 9 -8.43 17.28 -38.16
C ALA A 9 -7.31 18.33 -38.02
N GLN A 10 -6.74 18.80 -39.13
CA GLN A 10 -5.76 19.89 -39.13
C GLN A 10 -6.35 21.22 -38.66
N LEU A 11 -7.60 21.54 -39.04
CA LEU A 11 -8.31 22.74 -38.62
C LEU A 11 -8.54 22.83 -37.10
N ILE A 12 -8.69 21.69 -36.41
CA ILE A 12 -8.83 21.64 -34.94
C ILE A 12 -7.54 22.10 -34.23
N ASN A 13 -6.38 21.88 -34.84
CA ASN A 13 -5.08 22.29 -34.30
C ASN A 13 -4.73 23.75 -34.61
N ALA A 14 -5.48 24.41 -35.49
CA ALA A 14 -5.27 25.83 -35.82
C ALA A 14 -5.76 26.76 -34.68
N SER A 15 -5.22 27.98 -34.59
CA SER A 15 -5.58 28.96 -33.55
C SER A 15 -6.90 29.74 -33.82
N THR A 16 -7.72 29.25 -34.75
CA THR A 16 -8.98 29.92 -35.14
C THR A 16 -10.02 29.93 -34.02
N ASN A 17 -10.96 30.88 -34.09
CA ASN A 17 -12.09 30.91 -33.15
C ASN A 17 -12.94 29.63 -33.21
N TYR A 18 -13.12 29.06 -34.40
CA TYR A 18 -13.84 27.80 -34.60
C TYR A 18 -13.14 26.65 -33.88
N ALA A 19 -11.82 26.50 -34.05
CA ALA A 19 -11.02 25.46 -33.39
C ALA A 19 -11.11 25.56 -31.86
N ARG A 20 -11.02 26.77 -31.29
CA ARG A 20 -11.20 26.99 -29.84
C ARG A 20 -12.59 26.58 -29.35
N ARG A 21 -13.66 26.89 -30.10
CA ARG A 21 -15.03 26.48 -29.77
C ARG A 21 -15.19 24.96 -29.86
N MET A 22 -14.62 24.35 -30.90
CA MET A 22 -14.68 22.90 -31.10
C MET A 22 -13.93 22.15 -30.00
N LYS A 23 -12.73 22.61 -29.60
CA LYS A 23 -11.97 22.06 -28.47
C LYS A 23 -12.76 22.15 -27.16
N ARG A 24 -13.36 23.31 -26.87
CA ARG A 24 -14.20 23.49 -25.67
C ARG A 24 -15.42 22.57 -25.68
N LEU A 25 -16.06 22.38 -26.82
CA LEU A 25 -17.19 21.47 -26.98
C LEU A 25 -16.76 20.01 -26.74
N SER A 26 -15.68 19.56 -27.39
CA SER A 26 -15.10 18.24 -27.20
C SER A 26 -14.82 17.95 -25.72
N ASN A 27 -14.16 18.88 -25.03
CA ASN A 27 -13.85 18.72 -23.62
C ASN A 27 -15.11 18.57 -22.75
N ARG A 28 -16.21 19.27 -23.09
CA ARG A 28 -17.50 19.10 -22.39
C ARG A 28 -18.15 17.75 -22.65
N ILE A 29 -18.09 17.27 -23.90
CA ILE A 29 -18.66 15.98 -24.30
C ILE A 29 -17.95 14.84 -23.57
N PHE A 30 -16.62 14.89 -23.47
CA PHE A 30 -15.80 13.82 -22.88
C PHE A 30 -15.47 14.04 -21.39
N GLY A 31 -16.01 15.07 -20.75
CA GLY A 31 -15.78 15.33 -19.32
C GLY A 31 -14.36 15.82 -18.98
N GLU A 32 -13.61 16.32 -19.95
CA GLU A 32 -12.32 16.96 -19.74
C GLU A 32 -12.48 18.43 -19.30
N VAL A 33 -11.36 19.08 -18.99
CA VAL A 33 -11.36 20.47 -18.52
C VAL A 33 -11.73 21.41 -19.67
N ALA A 34 -12.95 21.95 -19.65
CA ALA A 34 -13.49 22.78 -20.72
C ALA A 34 -13.04 24.25 -20.69
N ILE A 35 -12.68 24.77 -19.52
CA ILE A 35 -12.21 26.15 -19.35
C ILE A 35 -10.68 26.13 -19.41
N PRO A 36 -10.03 27.01 -20.19
CA PRO A 36 -8.57 27.07 -20.21
C PRO A 36 -8.06 27.45 -18.82
N THR A 37 -7.38 26.50 -18.18
CA THR A 37 -6.79 26.62 -16.85
C THR A 37 -5.26 26.71 -16.92
N ASN A 38 -4.66 27.36 -15.92
CA ASN A 38 -3.21 27.43 -15.78
C ASN A 38 -2.60 26.02 -15.57
N SER A 39 -1.36 25.82 -16.02
CA SER A 39 -0.60 24.58 -15.85
C SER A 39 -0.47 24.17 -14.38
N LYS A 40 -0.33 25.13 -13.46
CA LYS A 40 -0.33 24.89 -12.01
C LYS A 40 -1.65 24.29 -11.51
N SER A 41 -2.79 24.81 -11.99
CA SER A 41 -4.13 24.33 -11.60
C SER A 41 -4.43 22.93 -12.17
N MET A 42 -3.87 22.59 -13.33
CA MET A 42 -3.98 21.24 -13.89
C MET A 42 -3.34 20.15 -13.02
N LYS A 43 -2.47 20.50 -12.07
CA LYS A 43 -1.94 19.56 -11.05
C LYS A 43 -3.06 18.94 -10.23
N VAL A 44 -4.08 19.72 -9.86
CA VAL A 44 -5.21 19.24 -9.05
C VAL A 44 -6.00 18.18 -9.80
N VAL A 45 -6.29 18.42 -11.07
CA VAL A 45 -6.95 17.45 -11.96
C VAL A 45 -6.17 16.14 -12.02
N LYS A 46 -4.84 16.22 -12.16
CA LYS A 46 -3.97 15.03 -12.17
C LYS A 46 -4.02 14.25 -10.84
N ILE A 47 -3.93 14.95 -9.71
CA ILE A 47 -3.98 14.32 -8.38
C ILE A 47 -5.30 13.55 -8.19
N PHE A 48 -6.43 14.13 -8.57
CA PHE A 48 -7.73 13.48 -8.42
C PHE A 48 -8.06 12.46 -9.52
N SER A 49 -7.41 12.54 -10.68
CA SER A 49 -7.52 11.52 -11.73
C SER A 49 -6.80 10.22 -11.39
N GLN A 50 -5.82 10.27 -10.48
CA GLN A 50 -5.02 9.13 -10.07
C GLN A 50 -5.43 8.64 -8.68
N ARG A 51 -5.19 7.36 -8.40
CA ARG A 51 -5.33 6.86 -7.04
C ARG A 51 -4.22 7.47 -6.18
N PRO A 52 -4.54 8.00 -4.99
CA PRO A 52 -3.53 8.55 -4.11
C PRO A 52 -2.57 7.46 -3.60
N LEU A 53 -1.30 7.82 -3.48
CA LEU A 53 -0.20 6.88 -3.20
C LEU A 53 -0.43 6.01 -1.98
N HIS A 54 -0.93 6.57 -0.88
CA HIS A 54 -1.21 5.82 0.36
C HIS A 54 -2.29 4.74 0.23
N THR A 55 -3.01 4.69 -0.88
CA THR A 55 -4.05 3.69 -1.17
C THR A 55 -3.50 2.59 -2.07
N ASN A 56 -2.26 2.70 -2.54
CA ASN A 56 -1.64 1.67 -3.36
C ASN A 56 -1.36 0.44 -2.51
N GLU A 57 -1.84 -0.71 -2.97
CA GLU A 57 -1.73 -1.98 -2.26
C GLU A 57 -0.28 -2.40 -2.04
N GLU A 58 0.61 -2.12 -2.99
CA GLU A 58 2.06 -2.34 -2.86
C GLU A 58 2.68 -1.59 -1.68
N ILE A 59 2.15 -0.41 -1.36
CA ILE A 59 2.62 0.44 -0.26
C ILE A 59 1.98 0.01 1.06
N ILE A 60 0.66 -0.26 1.05
CA ILE A 60 -0.08 -0.68 2.25
C ILE A 60 0.39 -2.06 2.74
N HIS A 61 0.56 -3.01 1.81
CA HIS A 61 0.91 -4.39 2.10
C HIS A 61 2.40 -4.68 1.92
N TYR A 62 3.24 -3.66 2.10
CA TYR A 62 4.69 -3.78 1.97
C TYR A 62 5.26 -4.86 2.89
N TYR A 63 4.83 -4.88 4.16
CA TYR A 63 5.17 -5.96 5.09
C TYR A 63 4.05 -7.00 5.17
N PRO A 64 4.38 -8.29 5.18
CA PRO A 64 3.38 -9.32 5.39
C PRO A 64 2.89 -9.31 6.84
N ARG A 65 1.78 -10.02 7.09
CA ARG A 65 1.10 -10.06 8.38
C ARG A 65 1.81 -10.98 9.37
N HIS A 66 3.00 -10.59 9.83
CA HIS A 66 3.87 -11.40 10.70
C HIS A 66 3.21 -11.81 12.02
N VAL A 67 2.35 -10.97 12.60
CA VAL A 67 1.68 -11.28 13.87
C VAL A 67 0.70 -12.44 13.70
N GLU A 68 -0.09 -12.40 12.62
CA GLU A 68 -1.07 -13.43 12.31
C GLU A 68 -0.39 -14.76 11.97
N THR A 69 0.67 -14.71 11.15
CA THR A 69 1.44 -15.92 10.80
C THR A 69 2.15 -16.52 12.01
N HIS A 70 2.76 -15.70 12.87
CA HIS A 70 3.37 -16.17 14.10
C HIS A 70 2.35 -16.80 15.05
N ALA A 71 1.20 -16.17 15.25
CA ALA A 71 0.14 -16.71 16.11
C ALA A 71 -0.42 -18.03 15.56
N LEU A 72 -0.57 -18.14 14.23
CA LEU A 72 -0.99 -19.38 13.57
C LEU A 72 0.02 -20.50 13.82
N MET A 73 1.31 -20.25 13.58
CA MET A 73 2.36 -21.27 13.74
C MET A 73 2.51 -21.71 15.20
N LEU A 74 2.36 -20.79 16.16
CA LEU A 74 2.34 -21.12 17.58
C LEU A 74 1.21 -22.09 17.92
N LYS A 75 -0.03 -21.81 17.47
CA LYS A 75 -1.17 -22.71 17.70
C LYS A 75 -0.97 -24.08 17.05
N LEU A 76 -0.42 -24.12 15.84
CA LEU A 76 -0.11 -25.39 15.17
C LEU A 76 0.93 -26.20 15.95
N ARG A 77 1.91 -25.54 16.58
CA ARG A 77 2.86 -26.19 17.49
C ARG A 77 2.16 -26.74 18.74
N GLU A 78 1.27 -25.98 19.35
CA GLU A 78 0.49 -26.42 20.51
C GLU A 78 -0.38 -27.64 20.20
N TYR A 79 -0.95 -27.71 18.99
CA TYR A 79 -1.69 -28.88 18.51
C TYR A 79 -0.80 -30.06 18.10
N GLY A 80 0.53 -29.90 18.06
CA GLY A 80 1.47 -30.92 17.58
C GLY A 80 1.46 -31.13 16.07
N LEU A 81 0.81 -30.24 15.30
CA LEU A 81 0.75 -30.29 13.84
C LEU A 81 1.99 -29.67 13.17
N TYR A 82 2.69 -28.81 13.90
CA TYR A 82 3.91 -28.14 13.43
C TYR A 82 5.03 -28.28 14.47
N ARG A 83 6.25 -28.52 14.00
CA ARG A 83 7.46 -28.58 14.84
C ARG A 83 8.33 -27.36 14.57
N ASP A 84 8.47 -26.50 15.58
CA ASP A 84 9.34 -25.32 15.54
C ASP A 84 10.66 -25.62 16.28
N GLU A 85 11.68 -26.05 15.55
CA GLU A 85 12.99 -26.41 16.09
C GLU A 85 13.70 -25.22 16.76
N HIS A 86 13.46 -24.01 16.25
CA HIS A 86 14.05 -22.79 16.81
C HIS A 86 13.45 -22.47 18.17
N GLN A 87 12.13 -22.64 18.30
CA GLN A 87 11.46 -22.45 19.58
C GLN A 87 11.80 -23.57 20.57
N ASP A 88 11.91 -24.82 20.12
CA ASP A 88 12.38 -25.95 20.95
C ASP A 88 13.77 -25.68 21.53
N PHE A 89 14.71 -25.18 20.70
CA PHE A 89 16.04 -24.82 21.16
C PHE A 89 16.02 -23.69 22.20
N LYS A 90 15.21 -22.65 21.98
CA LYS A 90 15.06 -21.56 22.95
C LYS A 90 14.49 -22.04 24.29
N ASP A 91 13.51 -22.93 24.24
CA ASP A 91 12.87 -23.48 25.43
C ASP A 91 13.85 -24.34 26.24
N GLU A 92 14.65 -25.18 25.58
CA GLU A 92 15.71 -25.97 26.25
C GLU A 92 16.82 -25.08 26.83
N MET A 93 17.27 -24.06 26.08
CA MET A 93 18.25 -23.09 26.59
C MET A 93 17.72 -22.32 27.81
N LYS A 94 16.43 -22.03 27.84
CA LYS A 94 15.76 -21.40 28.98
C LYS A 94 15.72 -22.34 30.18
N ARG A 95 15.33 -23.60 29.99
CA ARG A 95 15.36 -24.65 31.03
C ARG A 95 16.74 -24.80 31.66
N LEU A 96 17.79 -24.93 30.85
CA LEU A 96 19.17 -25.02 31.35
C LEU A 96 19.63 -23.76 32.08
N ARG A 97 19.10 -22.60 31.72
CA ARG A 97 19.39 -21.33 32.41
C ARG A 97 18.70 -21.27 33.77
N GLU A 98 17.47 -21.78 33.86
CA GLU A 98 16.72 -21.89 35.10
C GLU A 98 17.41 -22.84 36.09
N LEU A 99 17.88 -24.00 35.63
CA LEU A 99 18.67 -24.93 36.44
C LEU A 99 19.98 -24.33 36.96
N ARG A 100 20.59 -23.40 36.21
CA ARG A 100 21.77 -22.64 36.63
C ARG A 100 21.45 -21.48 37.59
N GLY A 101 20.19 -21.31 37.98
CA GLY A 101 19.72 -20.20 38.82
C GLY A 101 19.73 -18.84 38.13
N LYS A 102 20.04 -18.77 36.82
CA LYS A 102 20.13 -17.53 36.03
C LYS A 102 18.77 -17.11 35.48
N VAL A 103 17.73 -17.26 36.29
CA VAL A 103 16.36 -16.85 35.96
C VAL A 103 16.30 -15.33 35.82
N LYS A 104 15.42 -14.83 34.94
CA LYS A 104 15.15 -13.40 34.83
C LYS A 104 14.76 -12.83 36.20
N VAL A 105 15.44 -11.76 36.63
CA VAL A 105 15.38 -11.22 38.00
C VAL A 105 13.95 -10.87 38.44
N TRP A 106 13.12 -10.35 37.55
CA TRP A 106 11.72 -10.04 37.84
C TRP A 106 10.83 -11.28 38.06
N ARG A 107 11.18 -12.44 37.49
CA ARG A 107 10.47 -13.69 37.78
C ARG A 107 10.79 -14.18 39.20
N ARG A 108 12.05 -14.08 39.61
CA ARG A 108 12.47 -14.44 40.99
C ARG A 108 11.70 -13.65 42.05
N LYS A 109 11.57 -12.33 41.86
CA LYS A 109 10.80 -11.44 42.76
C LYS A 109 9.28 -11.69 42.78
N LEU A 110 8.73 -12.35 41.76
CA LEU A 110 7.30 -12.69 41.71
C LEU A 110 7.01 -13.97 42.50
N ASP A 111 7.93 -14.93 42.48
CA ASP A 111 7.83 -16.16 43.26
C ASP A 111 8.03 -15.87 44.76
N GLU A 112 8.98 -15.00 45.14
CA GLU A 112 9.19 -14.52 46.52
C GLU A 112 7.98 -13.79 47.13
N LYS A 113 7.06 -13.26 46.33
CA LYS A 113 5.82 -12.60 46.79
C LYS A 113 4.63 -13.54 46.90
N LYS A 114 4.75 -14.76 46.39
CA LYS A 114 3.69 -15.78 46.39
C LYS A 114 3.78 -16.73 47.58
N GLU A 115 4.96 -16.83 48.21
CA GLU A 115 5.15 -17.39 49.55
C GLU A 115 4.77 -16.37 50.64
#